data_AF-A0A3N5UKV6-F1
#
_entry.id   AF-A0A3N5UKV6-F1
#
_cell.length_a   1.000
_cell.length_b   1.000
_cell.length_c   1.000
_cell.angle_alpha   90.00
_cell.angle_beta   90.00
_cell.angle_gamma   90.00
#
_symmetry.space_group_name_H-M   'P 1'
#
loop_
_entity.id
_entity.type
_entity.pdbx_description
1 polymer ?
#
loop_
_entity_poly.entity_id
_entity_poly.type
_entity_poly.pdbx_seq_one_letter_code
_entity_poly.pdbx_strand_id
1 'polypeptide(L)'
;MAARKEILEVAGREVTVSNPDKVFFPTTGHTKLDLVRYYLAVADGALRGVSGRPMALKRFVHGAEGDFFFQKRAPSSRPDWIETVELSFPSGRTAEEIVVRDAAQLAWIVNLGCIDLNPHP
;
A
#
# COMPACT_ATOMS: atom_id res chain seq x y z
N MET A 1 10.87 -2.38 -23.48
CA MET A 1 10.66 -3.58 -22.65
C MET A 1 9.55 -3.30 -21.66
N ALA A 2 8.57 -4.20 -21.51
CA ALA A 2 7.63 -4.10 -20.40
C ALA A 2 8.42 -4.23 -19.08
N ALA A 3 8.13 -3.37 -18.11
CA ALA A 3 8.80 -3.46 -16.82
C ALA A 3 8.47 -4.81 -16.15
N ARG A 4 9.47 -5.44 -15.52
CA ARG A 4 9.31 -6.68 -14.77
C ARG A 4 8.17 -6.54 -13.75
N LYS A 5 7.42 -7.64 -13.57
CA LYS A 5 6.43 -7.81 -12.50
C LYS A 5 6.80 -9.06 -11.70
N GLU A 6 6.54 -9.02 -10.41
CA GLU A 6 6.64 -10.17 -9.50
C GLU A 6 5.22 -10.48 -8.99
N ILE A 7 4.80 -11.74 -9.02
CA ILE A 7 3.52 -12.17 -8.45
C ILE A 7 3.80 -12.89 -7.13
N LEU A 8 3.14 -12.48 -6.07
CA LEU A 8 3.25 -13.09 -4.74
C LEU A 8 1.91 -13.70 -4.35
N GLU A 9 1.92 -14.94 -3.86
CA GLU A 9 0.76 -15.55 -3.21
C GLU A 9 0.74 -15.14 -1.73
N VAL A 10 -0.25 -14.33 -1.35
CA VAL A 10 -0.38 -13.79 0.00
C VAL A 10 -1.82 -13.92 0.46
N ALA A 11 -2.04 -14.52 1.64
CA ALA A 11 -3.38 -14.69 2.22
C ALA A 11 -4.40 -15.29 1.22
N GLY A 12 -3.96 -16.23 0.38
CA GLY A 12 -4.79 -16.89 -0.65
C GLY A 12 -5.11 -16.03 -1.87
N ARG A 13 -4.34 -14.95 -2.12
CA ARG A 13 -4.53 -14.04 -3.25
C ARG A 13 -3.23 -13.75 -3.97
N GLU A 14 -3.31 -13.58 -5.30
CA GLU A 14 -2.21 -13.07 -6.11
C GLU A 14 -2.05 -11.55 -5.95
N VAL A 15 -0.90 -11.13 -5.45
CA VAL A 15 -0.50 -9.72 -5.37
C VAL A 15 0.58 -9.45 -6.42
N THR A 16 0.24 -8.70 -7.46
CA THR A 16 1.21 -8.28 -8.49
C THR A 16 2.01 -7.05 -8.04
N VAL A 17 3.30 -7.24 -7.78
CA VAL A 17 4.27 -6.17 -7.53
C VAL A 17 4.85 -5.71 -8.86
N SER A 18 4.52 -4.47 -9.25
CA SER A 18 5.11 -3.83 -10.45
C SER A 18 6.52 -3.32 -10.15
N ASN A 19 7.40 -3.08 -11.13
CA ASN A 19 8.71 -2.45 -10.90
C ASN A 19 9.45 -2.93 -9.62
N PRO A 20 9.57 -4.26 -9.40
CA PRO A 20 10.03 -4.80 -8.12
C PRO A 20 11.44 -4.31 -7.77
N ASP A 21 12.29 -4.15 -8.78
CA ASP A 21 13.70 -3.76 -8.64
C ASP A 21 13.91 -2.24 -8.46
N LYS A 22 12.83 -1.46 -8.37
CA LYS A 22 12.94 -0.02 -8.13
C LYS A 22 13.54 0.21 -6.74
N VAL A 23 14.71 0.85 -6.69
CA VAL A 23 15.35 1.24 -5.43
C VAL A 23 14.48 2.27 -4.71
N PHE A 24 14.05 1.93 -3.50
CA PHE A 24 13.28 2.81 -2.61
C PHE A 24 14.17 3.46 -1.55
N PHE A 25 15.24 2.78 -1.14
CA PHE A 25 16.18 3.27 -0.13
C PHE A 25 17.60 3.30 -0.74
N PRO A 26 18.00 4.40 -1.40
CA PRO A 26 19.27 4.48 -2.13
C PRO A 26 20.49 4.22 -1.26
N THR A 27 20.49 4.73 -0.03
CA THR A 27 21.60 4.57 0.91
C THR A 27 21.92 3.10 1.24
N THR A 28 20.92 2.23 1.33
CA THR A 28 21.10 0.80 1.65
C THR A 28 20.88 -0.13 0.44
N GLY A 29 20.46 0.41 -0.70
CA GLY A 29 20.15 -0.33 -1.92
C GLY A 29 18.83 -1.13 -1.88
N HIS A 30 17.98 -0.97 -0.87
CA HIS A 30 16.74 -1.75 -0.78
C HIS A 30 15.71 -1.32 -1.82
N THR A 31 15.11 -2.33 -2.44
CA THR A 31 14.13 -2.21 -3.52
C THR A 31 12.69 -2.16 -2.99
N LYS A 32 11.76 -1.88 -3.89
CA LYS A 32 10.33 -1.96 -3.59
C LYS A 32 9.91 -3.37 -3.20
N LEU A 33 10.44 -4.40 -3.88
CA LEU A 33 10.14 -5.79 -3.52
C LEU A 33 10.66 -6.14 -2.12
N ASP A 34 11.82 -5.60 -1.73
CA ASP A 34 12.35 -5.78 -0.38
C ASP A 34 11.41 -5.16 0.67
N LEU A 35 10.89 -3.96 0.41
CA LEU A 35 9.93 -3.32 1.30
C LEU A 35 8.62 -4.11 1.42
N VAL A 36 8.09 -4.64 0.30
CA VAL A 36 6.91 -5.51 0.32
C VAL A 36 7.17 -6.76 1.16
N ARG A 37 8.31 -7.44 0.94
CA ARG A 37 8.71 -8.63 1.71
C ARG A 37 8.91 -8.33 3.19
N TYR A 38 9.48 -7.17 3.52
CA TYR A 38 9.61 -6.71 4.90
C TYR A 38 8.24 -6.59 5.58
N TYR A 39 7.29 -5.87 4.97
CA TYR A 39 5.95 -5.73 5.54
C TYR A 39 5.19 -7.05 5.66
N LEU A 40 5.43 -8.00 4.74
CA LEU A 40 4.90 -9.35 4.86
C LEU A 40 5.50 -10.10 6.05
N ALA A 41 6.81 -9.99 6.26
CA ALA A 41 7.49 -10.62 7.39
C ALA A 41 7.03 -10.08 8.76
N VAL A 42 6.60 -8.82 8.82
CA VAL A 42 6.09 -8.18 10.05
C VAL A 42 4.57 -7.95 10.02
N ALA A 43 3.85 -8.63 9.12
CA ALA A 43 2.44 -8.33 8.83
C ALA A 43 1.56 -8.37 10.08
N ASP A 44 1.72 -9.37 10.94
CA ASP A 44 0.95 -9.49 12.19
C ASP A 44 1.09 -8.25 13.09
N GLY A 45 2.31 -7.71 13.19
CA GLY A 45 2.60 -6.50 13.96
C GLY A 45 2.03 -5.25 13.31
N ALA A 46 2.25 -5.09 12.01
CA ALA A 46 1.72 -3.95 11.26
C ALA A 46 0.18 -3.91 11.29
N LEU A 47 -0.46 -5.05 11.07
CA LEU A 47 -1.92 -5.19 11.03
C LEU A 47 -2.57 -4.90 12.37
N ARG A 48 -1.95 -5.23 13.51
CA ARG A 48 -2.48 -4.81 14.83
C ARG A 48 -2.64 -3.30 14.96
N GLY A 49 -1.83 -2.50 14.26
CA GLY A 49 -1.91 -1.04 14.30
C GLY A 49 -2.94 -0.43 13.36
N VAL A 50 -3.28 -1.11 12.25
CA VAL A 50 -3.99 -0.48 11.12
C VAL A 50 -5.24 -1.23 10.67
N SER A 51 -5.43 -2.48 11.11
CA SER A 51 -6.48 -3.35 10.58
C SER A 51 -7.88 -2.76 10.80
N GLY A 52 -8.69 -2.78 9.75
CA GLY A 52 -10.09 -2.33 9.79
C GLY A 52 -10.28 -0.81 9.83
N ARG A 53 -9.21 -0.04 9.68
CA ARG A 53 -9.25 1.44 9.69
C ARG A 53 -9.06 1.95 8.26
N PRO A 54 -9.83 2.97 7.82
CA PRO A 54 -9.54 3.63 6.55
C PRO A 54 -8.12 4.20 6.58
N MET A 55 -7.47 4.22 5.42
CA MET A 55 -6.05 4.54 5.27
C MET A 55 -5.85 5.74 4.34
N ALA A 56 -5.17 6.77 4.85
CA ALA A 56 -4.63 7.83 4.00
C ALA A 56 -3.33 7.33 3.34
N LEU A 57 -3.35 7.06 2.03
CA LEU A 57 -2.17 6.52 1.35
C LEU A 57 -1.13 7.63 1.11
N LYS A 58 -0.05 7.65 1.89
CA LYS A 58 1.10 8.53 1.66
C LYS A 58 2.10 7.82 0.77
N ARG A 59 2.21 8.26 -0.48
CA ARG A 59 2.88 7.50 -1.54
C ARG A 59 4.21 8.15 -1.94
N PHE A 60 5.28 7.40 -1.78
CA PHE A 60 6.65 7.73 -2.18
C PHE A 60 6.97 7.04 -3.50
N VAL A 61 6.32 7.47 -4.57
CA VAL A 61 6.43 6.77 -5.86
C VAL A 61 7.85 6.79 -6.43
N HIS A 62 8.72 7.70 -5.98
CA HIS A 62 10.13 7.82 -6.36
C HIS A 62 11.13 7.34 -5.27
N GLY A 63 10.65 6.65 -4.22
CA GLY A 63 11.49 6.19 -3.11
C GLY A 63 11.50 7.15 -1.93
N ALA A 64 12.14 6.73 -0.83
CA ALA A 64 12.08 7.36 0.49
C ALA A 64 12.69 8.78 0.54
N GLU A 65 13.66 9.06 -0.33
CA GLU A 65 14.30 10.37 -0.46
C GLU A 65 13.59 11.30 -1.46
N GLY A 66 12.55 10.79 -2.15
CA GLY A 66 11.76 11.56 -3.11
C GLY A 66 10.50 12.20 -2.50
N ASP A 67 9.84 13.04 -3.29
CA ASP A 67 8.58 13.66 -2.89
C ASP A 67 7.48 12.62 -2.67
N PHE A 68 6.62 12.92 -1.70
CA PHE A 68 5.42 12.15 -1.42
C PHE A 68 4.16 12.95 -1.77
N PHE A 69 3.06 12.22 -1.97
CA PHE A 69 1.72 12.81 -2.01
C PHE A 69 0.73 11.92 -1.25
N PHE A 70 -0.34 12.54 -0.75
CA PHE A 70 -1.44 11.81 -0.13
C PHE A 70 -2.51 11.48 -1.17
N GLN A 71 -2.94 10.23 -1.17
CA GLN A 71 -4.09 9.75 -1.93
C GLN A 71 -5.11 9.17 -0.96
N LYS A 72 -6.13 9.97 -0.63
CA LYS A 72 -7.26 9.54 0.22
C LYS A 72 -8.23 8.65 -0.54
N ARG A 73 -8.66 9.11 -1.73
CA ARG A 73 -9.58 8.37 -2.57
C ARG A 73 -8.92 7.12 -3.13
N ALA A 74 -9.53 5.97 -2.87
CA ALA A 74 -9.09 4.68 -3.37
C ALA A 74 -8.92 4.73 -4.92
N PRO A 75 -7.85 4.12 -5.48
CA PRO A 75 -7.72 3.98 -6.92
C PRO A 75 -8.97 3.35 -7.54
N SER A 76 -9.39 3.86 -8.71
CA SER A 76 -10.49 3.25 -9.48
C SER A 76 -10.09 1.89 -10.05
N SER A 77 -8.84 1.77 -10.49
CA SER A 77 -8.23 0.48 -10.89
C SER A 77 -7.58 -0.16 -9.67
N ARG A 78 -8.27 -1.14 -9.09
CA ARG A 78 -7.81 -1.94 -7.95
C ARG A 78 -8.36 -3.37 -8.06
N PRO A 79 -7.69 -4.38 -7.48
CA PRO A 79 -8.27 -5.70 -7.31
C PRO A 79 -9.59 -5.64 -6.52
N ASP A 80 -10.51 -6.55 -6.82
CA ASP A 80 -11.84 -6.66 -6.21
C ASP A 80 -11.79 -6.94 -4.70
N TRP A 81 -10.75 -7.65 -4.25
CA TRP A 81 -10.50 -7.95 -2.84
C TRP A 81 -9.91 -6.78 -2.03
N ILE A 82 -9.67 -5.63 -2.65
CA ILE A 82 -9.32 -4.40 -1.93
C ILE A 82 -10.59 -3.76 -1.36
N GLU A 83 -10.68 -3.75 -0.03
CA GLU A 83 -11.81 -3.17 0.67
C GLU A 83 -11.72 -1.64 0.71
N THR A 84 -12.89 -1.01 0.67
CA THR A 84 -13.04 0.42 0.87
C THR A 84 -14.22 0.73 1.78
N VAL A 85 -14.15 1.88 2.44
CA VAL A 85 -15.29 2.46 3.14
C VAL A 85 -15.52 3.88 2.65
N GLU A 86 -16.78 4.29 2.55
CA GLU A 86 -17.13 5.67 2.26
C GLU A 86 -17.06 6.51 3.53
N LEU A 87 -16.30 7.60 3.49
CA LEU A 87 -16.23 8.61 4.53
C LEU A 87 -17.00 9.85 4.10
N SER A 88 -17.88 10.33 4.97
CA SER A 88 -18.61 11.59 4.82
C SER A 88 -17.95 12.70 5.62
N PHE A 89 -17.65 13.82 4.97
CA PHE A 89 -17.03 14.98 5.61
C PHE A 89 -18.07 16.04 5.99
N PRO A 90 -17.80 16.92 6.98
CA PRO A 90 -18.72 18.01 7.37
C PRO A 90 -19.09 18.95 6.21
N SER A 91 -18.28 18.99 5.15
CA SER A 91 -18.58 19.74 3.93
C SER A 91 -19.67 19.13 3.04
N GLY A 92 -20.21 17.95 3.40
CA GLY A 92 -21.16 17.18 2.58
C GLY A 92 -20.52 16.34 1.47
N ARG A 93 -19.19 16.43 1.31
CA ARG A 93 -18.43 15.59 0.36
C ARG A 93 -18.21 14.19 0.92
N THR A 94 -18.16 13.20 0.03
CA THR A 94 -17.74 11.83 0.38
C THR A 94 -16.44 11.41 -0.32
N ALA A 95 -15.73 10.45 0.26
CA ALA A 95 -14.61 9.77 -0.37
C ALA A 95 -14.56 8.29 0.05
N GLU A 96 -14.35 7.41 -0.92
CA GLU A 96 -14.01 6.02 -0.64
C GLU A 96 -12.53 5.92 -0.30
N GLU A 97 -12.20 5.44 0.90
CA GLU A 97 -10.83 5.23 1.33
C GLU A 97 -10.54 3.73 1.51
N ILE A 98 -9.29 3.33 1.29
CA ILE A 98 -8.85 1.93 1.38
C ILE A 98 -8.90 1.48 2.84
N VAL A 99 -9.37 0.26 3.08
CA VAL A 99 -9.28 -0.43 4.37
C VAL A 99 -8.35 -1.62 4.22
N VAL A 100 -7.36 -1.72 5.09
CA VAL A 100 -6.44 -2.87 5.16
C VAL A 100 -6.91 -3.78 6.28
N ARG A 101 -7.07 -5.08 6.02
CA ARG A 101 -7.46 -6.11 6.98
C ARG A 101 -6.53 -7.30 7.04
N ASP A 102 -5.82 -7.57 5.94
CA ASP A 102 -4.92 -8.72 5.82
C ASP A 102 -3.59 -8.39 5.13
N ALA A 103 -2.71 -9.39 5.09
CA ALA A 103 -1.37 -9.24 4.54
C ALA A 103 -1.36 -8.97 3.03
N ALA A 104 -2.37 -9.43 2.27
CA ALA A 104 -2.45 -9.17 0.83
C ALA A 104 -2.77 -7.71 0.55
N GLN A 105 -3.75 -7.16 1.28
CA GLN A 105 -4.09 -5.74 1.22
C GLN A 105 -2.93 -4.85 1.68
N LEU A 106 -2.21 -5.27 2.72
CA LEU A 106 -0.99 -4.60 3.18
C LEU A 106 0.09 -4.57 2.09
N ALA A 107 0.43 -5.74 1.52
CA ALA A 107 1.41 -5.82 0.44
C ALA A 107 1.02 -4.98 -0.77
N TRP A 108 -0.27 -4.92 -1.10
CA TRP A 108 -0.78 -4.12 -2.20
C TRP A 108 -0.59 -2.61 -1.98
N ILE A 109 -0.94 -2.07 -0.80
CA ILE A 109 -0.74 -0.63 -0.54
C ILE A 109 0.76 -0.27 -0.50
N VAL A 110 1.61 -1.18 -0.03
CA VAL A 110 3.07 -0.98 -0.04
C VAL A 110 3.60 -0.95 -1.48
N ASN A 111 3.10 -1.83 -2.36
CA ASN A 111 3.43 -1.81 -3.78
C ASN A 111 2.99 -0.52 -4.49
N LEU A 112 1.94 0.17 -4.01
CA LEU A 112 1.57 1.51 -4.48
C LEU A 112 2.56 2.60 -4.08
N GLY A 113 3.53 2.29 -3.22
CA GLY A 113 4.56 3.20 -2.72
C GLY A 113 4.30 3.73 -1.31
N CYS A 114 3.41 3.10 -0.53
CA CYS A 114 3.26 3.46 0.88
C CYS A 114 4.45 2.90 1.67
N ILE A 115 5.35 3.78 2.12
CA ILE A 115 6.48 3.42 2.98
C ILE A 115 6.04 3.39 4.45
N ASP A 116 5.17 4.32 4.84
CA ASP A 116 4.53 4.39 6.15
C ASP A 116 3.03 4.05 6.07
N LEU A 117 2.42 3.83 7.24
CA LEU A 117 1.00 3.50 7.37
C LEU A 117 0.29 4.61 8.16
N ASN A 118 -0.79 5.16 7.59
CA ASN A 118 -1.52 6.31 8.15
C ASN A 118 -3.02 5.98 8.28
N PRO A 119 -3.42 5.15 9.29
CA PRO A 119 -4.82 4.84 9.54
C PRO A 119 -5.55 6.01 10.21
N HIS A 120 -6.83 6.18 9.90
CA HIS A 120 -7.72 7.11 10.62
C HIS A 120 -7.91 6.67 12.07
N PRO A 121 -7.99 7.61 13.06
CA PRO A 121 -8.12 7.32 14.49
C PRO A 121 -9.19 6.27 14.80
#